data_AF-A0A9D1Z7C6-F1
#
_entry.id   AF-A0A9D1Z7C6-F1
#
_cell.length_a   1.000
_cell.length_b   1.000
_cell.length_c   1.000
_cell.angle_alpha   90.00
_cell.angle_beta   90.00
_cell.angle_gamma   90.00
#
_symmetry.space_group_name_H-M   'P 1'
#
loop_
_entity.id
_entity.type
_entity.pdbx_description
1 polymer ?
#
loop_
_entity_poly.entity_id
_entity_poly.type
_entity_poly.pdbx_seq_one_letter_code
_entity_poly.pdbx_strand_id
1 'polypeptide(L)'
;KIDFKGVNKPFINRVFDYIQKEKKVASFELVENGLKDFYGFISEISDDTLVIQQISCYGCLDGFVQVDAETITNITFNSQDEQKIEILYSLESKK
;
A
#
# COMPACT_ATOMS: atom_id res chain seq x y z
N LYS A 1 -2.16 -6.70 8.69
CA LYS A 1 -1.35 -7.47 7.72
C LYS A 1 -2.26 -8.51 7.09
N ILE A 2 -2.22 -8.63 5.77
CA ILE A 2 -2.87 -9.69 5.00
C ILE A 2 -1.79 -10.32 4.14
N ASP A 3 -1.68 -11.64 4.23
CA ASP A 3 -0.82 -12.48 3.39
C ASP A 3 -1.65 -12.99 2.21
N PHE A 4 -1.18 -12.76 0.99
CA PHE A 4 -1.88 -13.14 -0.23
C PHE A 4 -1.50 -14.55 -0.73
N LYS A 5 -0.58 -15.25 -0.06
CA LYS A 5 -0.19 -16.61 -0.41
C LYS A 5 -1.38 -17.56 -0.36
N GLY A 6 -1.71 -18.15 -1.51
CA GLY A 6 -2.84 -19.07 -1.65
C GLY A 6 -4.22 -18.42 -1.53
N VAL A 7 -4.30 -17.09 -1.53
CA VAL A 7 -5.54 -16.33 -1.52
C VAL A 7 -6.05 -16.14 -2.95
N ASN A 8 -7.37 -16.20 -3.16
CA ASN A 8 -7.94 -16.04 -4.50
C ASN A 8 -7.90 -14.57 -4.97
N LYS A 9 -7.69 -14.37 -6.28
CA LYS A 9 -7.62 -13.04 -6.93
C LYS A 9 -8.84 -12.14 -6.63
N PRO A 10 -10.10 -12.64 -6.63
CA PRO A 10 -11.26 -11.80 -6.30
C PRO A 10 -11.24 -11.21 -4.89
N PHE A 11 -10.72 -11.95 -3.89
CA PHE A 11 -10.57 -11.43 -2.54
C PHE A 11 -9.46 -10.38 -2.47
N ILE A 12 -8.31 -10.65 -3.10
CA ILE A 12 -7.17 -9.72 -3.17
C ILE A 12 -7.62 -8.38 -3.77
N ASN A 13 -8.35 -8.42 -4.89
CA ASN A 13 -8.85 -7.20 -5.54
C ASN A 13 -9.78 -6.39 -4.60
N ARG A 14 -10.65 -7.06 -3.84
CA ARG A 14 -11.50 -6.37 -2.84
C ARG A 14 -10.71 -5.72 -1.71
N VAL A 15 -9.56 -6.30 -1.34
CA VAL A 15 -8.65 -5.69 -0.36
C VAL A 15 -8.06 -4.40 -0.95
N PHE A 16 -7.60 -4.42 -2.19
CA PHE A 16 -7.11 -3.22 -2.88
C PHE A 16 -8.20 -2.15 -3.00
N ASP A 17 -9.40 -2.53 -3.43
CA ASP A 17 -10.55 -1.61 -3.54
C ASP A 17 -10.86 -0.95 -2.19
N TYR A 18 -10.87 -1.73 -1.10
CA TYR A 18 -11.12 -1.20 0.24
C TYR A 18 -10.05 -0.19 0.65
N ILE A 19 -8.76 -0.54 0.49
CA ILE A 19 -7.64 0.34 0.87
C ILE A 19 -7.65 1.64 0.07
N GLN A 20 -7.88 1.55 -1.25
CA GLN A 20 -7.98 2.72 -2.12
C GLN A 20 -9.16 3.61 -1.73
N LYS A 21 -10.35 3.03 -1.57
CA LYS A 21 -11.58 3.77 -1.25
C LYS A 21 -11.49 4.49 0.09
N GLU A 22 -10.93 3.82 1.10
CA GLU A 22 -10.73 4.38 2.44
C GLU A 22 -9.49 5.29 2.54
N LYS A 23 -8.75 5.46 1.42
CA LYS A 23 -7.53 6.28 1.32
C LYS A 23 -6.52 5.95 2.43
N LYS A 24 -6.29 4.66 2.66
CA LYS A 24 -5.38 4.17 3.69
C LYS A 24 -3.95 4.13 3.19
N VAL A 25 -3.00 4.54 4.03
CA VAL A 25 -1.59 4.22 3.80
C VAL A 25 -1.42 2.74 4.06
N ALA A 26 -0.80 2.07 3.10
CA ALA A 26 -0.41 0.68 3.21
C ALA A 26 1.11 0.55 3.02
N SER A 27 1.71 -0.43 3.69
CA SER A 27 3.01 -0.97 3.33
C SER A 27 2.85 -2.23 2.48
N PHE A 28 3.72 -2.35 1.49
CA PHE A 28 3.70 -3.39 0.48
C PHE A 28 4.99 -4.22 0.55
N GLU A 29 4.83 -5.53 0.43
CA GLU A 29 5.92 -6.50 0.32
C GLU A 29 5.79 -7.19 -1.05
N LEU A 30 6.86 -7.17 -1.86
CA LEU A 30 6.92 -7.73 -3.21
C LEU A 30 7.58 -9.12 -3.27
N VAL A 31 8.33 -9.47 -2.24
CA VAL A 31 9.03 -10.76 -2.14
C VAL A 31 8.77 -11.30 -0.75
N GLU A 32 8.48 -12.60 -0.62
CA GLU A 32 8.20 -13.28 0.66
C GLU A 32 9.46 -13.34 1.55
N ASN A 33 9.90 -12.19 2.06
CA ASN A 33 11.09 -11.99 2.87
C ASN A 33 10.77 -11.32 4.22
N GLY A 34 9.51 -10.92 4.43
CA GLY A 34 9.00 -10.27 5.63
C GLY A 34 9.32 -8.79 5.75
N LEU A 35 9.91 -8.16 4.73
CA LEU A 35 10.28 -6.75 4.70
C LEU A 35 9.19 -5.90 4.05
N LYS A 36 9.11 -4.63 4.46
CA LYS A 36 8.27 -3.63 3.81
C LYS A 36 9.12 -2.95 2.75
N ASP A 37 8.80 -3.17 1.48
CA ASP A 37 9.58 -2.59 0.36
C ASP A 37 9.28 -1.10 0.20
N PHE A 38 8.01 -0.70 0.36
CA PHE A 38 7.60 0.71 0.31
C PHE A 38 6.24 0.94 1.00
N TYR A 39 5.90 2.22 1.20
CA TYR A 39 4.62 2.68 1.73
C TYR A 39 3.92 3.57 0.70
N GLY A 40 2.60 3.62 0.73
CA GLY A 40 1.87 4.55 -0.13
C GLY A 40 0.36 4.39 -0.12
N PHE A 41 -0.28 5.20 -0.96
CA PHE A 41 -1.69 5.08 -1.31
C PHE A 41 -1.83 4.38 -2.66
N ILE A 42 -2.76 3.44 -2.76
CA ILE A 42 -3.18 2.92 -4.06
C ILE A 42 -3.87 4.08 -4.81
N SER A 43 -3.25 4.57 -5.87
CA SER A 43 -3.83 5.66 -6.69
C SER A 43 -4.71 5.09 -7.79
N GLU A 44 -4.29 4.00 -8.43
CA GLU A 44 -5.03 3.35 -9.52
C GLU A 44 -5.00 1.82 -9.37
N ILE A 45 -6.11 1.18 -9.74
CA ILE A 45 -6.26 -0.28 -9.78
C ILE A 45 -6.66 -0.63 -11.21
N SER A 46 -5.91 -1.55 -11.82
CA SER A 46 -6.23 -2.21 -13.09
C SER A 46 -6.27 -3.73 -12.88
N ASP A 47 -6.66 -4.49 -13.91
CA ASP A 47 -6.87 -5.95 -13.78
C ASP A 47 -5.63 -6.71 -13.28
N ASP A 48 -4.44 -6.29 -13.70
CA ASP A 48 -3.17 -6.96 -13.39
C ASP A 48 -2.14 -6.05 -12.72
N THR A 49 -2.38 -4.73 -12.64
CA THR A 49 -1.39 -3.76 -12.13
C THR A 49 -2.01 -2.78 -11.14
N LEU A 50 -1.20 -2.36 -10.16
CA LEU A 50 -1.51 -1.24 -9.27
C LEU A 50 -0.55 -0.08 -9.54
N VAL A 51 -1.08 1.14 -9.43
CA VAL A 51 -0.26 2.36 -9.31
C VAL A 51 -0.36 2.85 -7.89
N ILE A 52 0.79 3.10 -7.28
CA ILE A 52 0.92 3.47 -5.86
C ILE A 52 1.64 4.81 -5.80
N GLN A 53 0.99 5.82 -5.23
CA GLN A 53 1.63 7.05 -4.82
C GLN A 53 2.44 6.76 -3.56
N GLN A 54 3.77 6.72 -3.70
CA GLN A 54 4.64 6.42 -2.58
C GLN A 54 4.69 7.56 -1.56
N ILE A 55 4.86 7.16 -0.31
CA ILE A 55 5.13 8.05 0.81
C ILE A 55 6.36 7.51 1.53
N SER A 56 7.31 8.38 1.82
CA SER A 56 8.46 8.02 2.64
C SER A 56 8.03 7.73 4.08
N CYS A 57 8.90 7.10 4.87
CA CYS A 57 8.66 6.88 6.29
C CYS A 57 8.57 8.18 7.12
N TYR A 58 8.84 9.34 6.51
CA TYR A 58 8.70 10.67 7.09
C TYR A 58 7.38 11.37 6.70
N GLY A 59 6.51 10.73 5.92
CA GLY A 59 5.24 11.30 5.48
C GLY A 59 5.32 12.19 4.23
N CYS A 60 6.47 12.23 3.54
CA CYS A 60 6.63 13.01 2.31
C CYS A 60 6.26 12.16 1.08
N LEU A 61 5.65 12.77 0.07
CA LEU A 61 5.47 12.11 -1.23
C LEU A 61 6.82 11.75 -1.86
N ASP A 62 6.91 10.53 -2.38
CA ASP A 62 8.16 9.96 -2.91
C ASP A 62 7.95 9.32 -4.30
N GLY A 63 7.20 10.01 -5.16
CA GLY A 63 6.92 9.55 -6.52
C GLY A 63 5.91 8.41 -6.59
N PHE A 64 5.93 7.68 -7.70
CA PHE A 64 4.96 6.62 -8.01
C PHE A 64 5.66 5.31 -8.34
N VAL A 65 5.04 4.20 -7.98
CA VAL A 65 5.41 2.87 -8.45
C VAL A 65 4.23 2.20 -9.13
N GLN A 66 4.49 1.65 -10.31
CA GLN A 66 3.61 0.73 -10.99
C GLN A 66 4.14 -0.69 -10.76
N VAL A 67 3.25 -1.58 -10.32
CA VAL A 67 3.61 -2.93 -9.88
C VAL A 67 2.52 -3.90 -10.32
N ASP A 68 2.93 -5.10 -10.72
CA ASP A 68 2.00 -6.20 -11.00
C ASP A 68 1.34 -6.65 -9.70
N ALA A 69 0.01 -6.69 -9.67
CA ALA A 69 -0.77 -7.03 -8.48
C ALA A 69 -0.39 -8.40 -7.90
N GLU A 70 0.01 -9.33 -8.77
CA GLU A 70 0.43 -10.69 -8.41
C GLU A 70 1.79 -10.75 -7.70
N THR A 71 2.63 -9.72 -7.83
CA THR A 71 3.92 -9.66 -7.14
C THR A 71 3.80 -9.24 -5.69
N ILE A 72 2.67 -8.64 -5.28
CA ILE A 72 2.47 -8.24 -3.89
C ILE A 72 2.19 -9.51 -3.07
N THR A 73 3.10 -9.85 -2.17
CA THR A 73 2.97 -11.03 -1.30
C THR A 73 2.24 -10.70 0.00
N ASN A 74 2.47 -9.50 0.54
CA ASN A 74 1.78 -9.01 1.74
C ASN A 74 1.43 -7.52 1.63
N ILE A 75 0.33 -7.17 2.28
CA ILE A 75 -0.07 -5.78 2.51
C ILE A 75 -0.37 -5.55 3.98
N THR A 76 0.11 -4.45 4.54
CA THR A 76 -0.22 -4.04 5.91
C THR A 76 -0.75 -2.62 5.91
N PHE A 77 -1.91 -2.43 6.51
CA PHE A 77 -2.58 -1.14 6.69
C PHE A 77 -3.19 -1.10 8.09
N ASN A 78 -3.51 0.10 8.58
CA ASN A 78 -4.05 0.33 9.94
C ASN A 78 -3.19 -0.24 11.09
N SER A 79 -1.91 -0.54 10.87
CA SER A 79 -0.99 -0.82 11.99
C SER A 79 -0.43 0.49 12.56
N GLN A 80 0.29 0.41 13.68
CA GLN A 80 0.91 1.59 14.30
C GLN A 80 1.84 2.34 13.33
N ASP A 81 2.58 1.61 12.49
CA ASP A 81 3.52 2.21 11.54
C ASP A 81 2.78 3.00 10.45
N GLU A 82 1.78 2.39 9.79
CA GLU A 82 1.06 3.06 8.71
C GLU A 82 0.21 4.22 9.26
N GLN A 83 -0.38 4.10 10.44
CA GLN A 83 -1.08 5.21 11.11
C GLN A 83 -0.13 6.37 11.44
N LYS A 84 1.10 6.07 11.87
CA LYS A 84 2.11 7.10 12.10
C LYS A 84 2.46 7.84 10.80
N ILE A 85 2.62 7.12 9.69
CA ILE A 85 2.89 7.73 8.39
C ILE A 85 1.69 8.56 7.90
N GLU A 86 0.45 8.08 8.10
CA GLU A 86 -0.77 8.86 7.84
C GLU A 86 -0.77 10.20 8.58
N ILE A 87 -0.40 10.19 9.87
CA ILE A 87 -0.30 11.41 10.68
C ILE A 87 0.77 12.33 10.11
N LEU A 88 1.98 11.83 9.84
CA LEU A 88 3.08 12.63 9.29
C LEU A 88 2.71 13.25 7.93
N TYR A 89 2.11 12.47 7.03
CA TYR A 89 1.60 12.95 5.75
C TYR A 89 0.55 14.06 5.91
N SER A 90 -0.36 13.91 6.88
CA SER A 90 -1.37 14.93 7.17
C SER A 90 -0.80 16.24 7.73
N LEU A 91 0.41 16.20 8.30
CA LEU A 91 1.10 17.38 8.82
C LEU A 91 1.92 18.06 7.71
N GLU A 92 2.60 17.30 6.87
CA GLU A 92 3.35 17.84 5.72
C GLU A 92 2.43 18.46 4.67
N SER A 93 1.27 17.86 4.40
CA SER A 93 0.28 18.39 3.44
C SER A 93 -0.44 19.67 3.90
N LYS A 94 -0.25 20.10 5.15
CA LYS A 94 -0.83 21.33 5.71
C LYS A 94 0.16 22.51 5.76
N LYS A 95 1.42 22.28 5.40
CA LYS A 95 2.42 23.35 5.25
C LYS A 95 2.23 24.05 3.90
#